data_AF-A0AA51HCY3-F1
#
_entry.id   AF-A0AA51HCY3-F1
#
_cell.length_a   1.000
_cell.length_b   1.000
_cell.length_c   1.000
_cell.angle_alpha   90.00
_cell.angle_beta   90.00
_cell.angle_gamma   90.00
#
_symmetry.space_group_name_H-M   'P 1'
#
loop_
_entity.id
_entity.type
_entity.pdbx_description
1 polymer ?
#
loop_
_entity_poly.entity_id
_entity_poly.type
_entity_poly.pdbx_seq_one_letter_code
_entity_poly.pdbx_strand_id
1 'polypeptide(L)' 'MKTKIHFTVEELTLIKNHKNINNNISRTELIEILENSIEYSDEKIIKEWMKETVFKLRQMTDEDFYKIDYTLGIDAED' A
#
# COMPACT_ATOMS: atom_id res chain seq x y z
N MET A 1 22.25 -8.37 -3.17
CA MET A 1 21.17 -8.90 -2.29
C MET A 1 19.91 -8.12 -2.63
N LYS A 2 18.80 -8.79 -3.03
CA LYS A 2 17.49 -8.13 -3.09
C LYS A 2 17.00 -8.00 -1.65
N THR A 3 16.90 -6.78 -1.13
CA THR A 3 16.33 -6.53 0.20
C THR A 3 14.85 -6.88 0.13
N LYS A 4 14.37 -7.78 0.99
CA LYS A 4 12.94 -8.08 1.09
C LYS A 4 12.24 -6.87 1.70
N ILE A 5 11.34 -6.25 0.95
CA ILE A 5 10.49 -5.16 1.41
C ILE A 5 9.41 -5.78 2.32
N HIS A 6 9.29 -5.28 3.54
CA HIS A 6 8.30 -5.74 4.51
C HIS A 6 7.30 -4.63 4.79
N PHE A 7 6.02 -4.99 4.81
CA PHE A 7 4.93 -4.10 5.18
C PHE A 7 4.43 -4.40 6.60
N THR A 8 4.00 -3.37 7.31
CA THR A 8 3.23 -3.54 8.55
C THR A 8 1.80 -3.96 8.22
N VAL A 9 1.04 -4.37 9.24
CA VAL A 9 -0.38 -4.72 9.08
C VAL A 9 -1.17 -3.54 8.53
N GLU A 10 -0.89 -2.33 8.99
CA GLU A 10 -1.58 -1.10 8.60
C GLU A 10 -1.29 -0.75 7.14
N GLU A 11 -0.04 -0.87 6.70
CA GLU A 11 0.34 -0.65 5.30
C GLU A 11 -0.29 -1.71 4.38
N LEU A 12 -0.30 -2.98 4.79
CA LEU A 12 -0.99 -4.05 4.04
C LEU A 12 -2.49 -3.78 3.96
N THR A 13 -3.10 -3.28 5.03
CA THR A 13 -4.53 -2.95 5.07
C THR A 13 -4.85 -1.80 4.11
N LEU A 14 -4.01 -0.75 4.06
CA LEU A 14 -4.14 0.33 3.07
C LEU A 14 -4.12 -0.21 1.63
N ILE A 15 -3.12 -1.04 1.30
CA ILE A 15 -2.99 -1.61 -0.04
C ILE A 15 -4.18 -2.50 -0.38
N LYS A 16 -4.58 -3.38 0.56
CA LYS A 16 -5.68 -4.34 0.38
C LYS A 16 -7.02 -3.63 0.18
N ASN A 17 -7.30 -2.58 0.93
CA ASN A 17 -8.55 -1.80 0.76
C ASN A 17 -8.68 -1.25 -0.66
N HIS A 18 -7.60 -0.70 -1.23
CA HIS A 18 -7.63 -0.22 -2.61
C HIS A 18 -7.74 -1.35 -3.64
N LYS A 19 -7.12 -2.50 -3.38
CA LYS A 19 -7.28 -3.71 -4.22
C LYS A 19 -8.72 -4.24 -4.17
N ASN A 20 -9.37 -4.26 -3.02
CA ASN A 20 -10.76 -4.71 -2.92
C ASN A 20 -11.73 -3.80 -3.70
N ILE A 21 -11.45 -2.49 -3.75
CA ILE A 21 -12.21 -1.53 -4.56
C ILE A 21 -11.90 -1.72 -6.06
N ASN A 22 -10.63 -1.92 -6.41
CA ASN A 22 -10.18 -2.16 -7.78
C ASN A 22 -9.13 -3.28 -7.81
N ASN A 23 -9.58 -4.51 -8.10
CA ASN A 23 -8.71 -5.70 -8.12
C ASN A 23 -7.52 -5.56 -9.09
N ASN A 24 -7.69 -4.77 -10.14
CA ASN A 24 -6.70 -4.56 -11.19
C ASN A 24 -5.86 -3.28 -10.99
N ILE A 25 -5.97 -2.61 -9.83
CA ILE A 25 -5.17 -1.41 -9.56
C ILE A 25 -3.68 -1.72 -9.73
N SER A 26 -2.99 -0.92 -10.55
CA SER A 26 -1.55 -1.03 -10.74
C SER A 26 -0.80 -0.40 -9.56
N ARG A 27 0.47 -0.78 -9.43
CA ARG A 27 1.37 -0.20 -8.42
C ARG A 27 1.47 1.32 -8.56
N THR A 28 1.58 1.82 -9.79
CA THR A 28 1.71 3.25 -10.08
C THR A 28 0.43 4.00 -9.73
N GLU A 29 -0.74 3.49 -10.10
CA GLU A 29 -2.03 4.09 -9.72
C GLU A 29 -2.21 4.15 -8.21
N LEU A 30 -1.82 3.09 -7.48
CA LEU A 30 -1.88 3.10 -6.02
C LEU A 30 -0.93 4.15 -5.41
N ILE A 31 0.29 4.30 -5.94
CA ILE A 31 1.21 5.36 -5.51
C ILE A 31 0.57 6.73 -5.69
N GLU A 32 -0.02 7.00 -6.86
CA GLU A 32 -0.67 8.29 -7.15
C GLU A 32 -1.84 8.56 -6.20
N ILE A 33 -2.67 7.55 -5.91
CA ILE A 33 -3.79 7.70 -4.97
C ILE A 33 -3.30 8.02 -3.56
N LEU A 34 -2.26 7.32 -3.08
CA LEU A 34 -1.71 7.55 -1.75
C LEU A 34 -1.01 8.91 -1.65
N GLU A 35 -0.27 9.33 -2.69
CA GLU A 35 0.38 10.65 -2.74
C GLU A 35 -0.63 11.79 -2.72
N ASN A 36 -1.71 11.68 -3.49
CA ASN A 36 -2.81 12.64 -3.41
C ASN A 36 -3.45 12.62 -2.01
N SER A 37 -3.70 11.45 -1.43
CA SER A 37 -4.33 11.33 -0.11
C SER A 37 -3.45 11.90 1.03
N ILE A 38 -2.12 11.81 0.90
CA ILE A 38 -1.16 12.43 1.83
C ILE A 38 -1.34 13.95 1.88
N GLU A 39 -1.59 14.60 0.73
CA GLU A 39 -1.77 16.04 0.65
C GLU A 39 -2.96 16.51 1.50
N TYR A 40 -4.07 15.78 1.42
CA TYR A 40 -5.35 16.15 2.06
C TYR A 40 -5.55 15.55 3.47
N SER A 41 -4.63 14.71 3.95
CA SER A 41 -4.75 14.11 5.27
C SER A 41 -4.17 15.01 6.38
N ASP A 42 -5.04 15.34 7.34
CA ASP A 42 -4.68 16.01 8.60
C ASP A 42 -4.23 15.02 9.69
N GLU A 43 -4.50 13.72 9.51
CA GLU A 43 -4.16 12.70 10.49
C GLU A 43 -2.71 12.25 10.33
N LYS A 44 -1.85 12.70 11.25
CA LYS A 44 -0.40 12.48 11.18
C LYS A 44 -0.01 11.00 11.04
N ILE A 45 -0.65 10.11 11.82
CA ILE A 45 -0.30 8.68 11.85
C ILE A 45 -0.60 8.02 10.50
N ILE A 46 -1.81 8.22 9.97
CA ILE A 46 -2.21 7.67 8.66
C ILE A 46 -1.32 8.26 7.56
N LYS A 47 -0.98 9.55 7.64
CA LYS A 47 -0.07 10.20 6.70
C LYS A 47 1.34 9.57 6.71
N GLU A 48 1.85 9.19 7.89
CA GLU A 48 3.11 8.46 8.01
C GLU A 48 3.00 7.06 7.39
N TRP A 49 1.93 6.31 7.65
CA TRP A 49 1.71 5.00 7.01
C TRP A 49 1.62 5.09 5.49
N MET A 50 0.92 6.09 4.95
CA MET A 50 0.84 6.30 3.50
C MET A 50 2.22 6.63 2.91
N LYS A 51 3.02 7.48 3.57
CA LYS A 51 4.37 7.84 3.11
C LYS A 51 5.30 6.64 3.09
N GLU A 52 5.31 5.84 4.15
CA GLU A 52 6.12 4.61 4.24
C GLU A 52 5.67 3.58 3.20
N THR A 53 4.36 3.43 3.01
CA THR A 53 3.78 2.57 1.96
C THR A 53 4.25 3.01 0.58
N VAL A 54 4.14 4.30 0.23
CA VAL A 54 4.60 4.85 -1.05
C VAL A 54 6.09 4.61 -1.25
N PHE A 55 6.91 4.86 -0.23
CA PHE A 55 8.35 4.63 -0.30
C PHE A 55 8.69 3.17 -0.63
N LYS A 56 8.02 2.22 0.02
CA LYS A 56 8.17 0.78 -0.22
C LYS A 56 7.67 0.36 -1.60
N LEU A 57 6.51 0.87 -2.03
CA LEU A 57 5.96 0.61 -3.37
C LEU A 57 6.89 1.12 -4.48
N ARG A 58 7.57 2.26 -4.28
CA ARG A 58 8.54 2.81 -5.25
C ARG A 58 9.79 1.92 -5.41
N GLN A 59 10.14 1.12 -4.41
CA GLN A 59 11.32 0.24 -4.43
C GLN A 59 11.07 -1.14 -5.06
N MET A 60 9.81 -1.49 -5.35
CA MET A 60 9.44 -2.78 -5.90
C MET A 60 9.05 -2.73 -7.37
N THR A 61 9.13 -3.88 -8.04
CA THR A 61 8.61 -4.04 -9.40
C THR A 61 7.10 -4.29 -9.38
N ASP A 62 6.45 -4.15 -10.53
CA ASP A 62 5.03 -4.50 -10.66
C ASP A 62 4.81 -6.00 -10.40
N GLU A 63 5.76 -6.86 -10.81
CA GLU A 63 5.71 -8.30 -10.52
C GLU A 63 5.74 -8.58 -9.01
N ASP A 64 6.59 -7.88 -8.25
CA ASP A 64 6.66 -8.02 -6.80
C ASP A 64 5.36 -7.50 -6.14
N PHE A 65 4.79 -6.41 -6.66
CA PHE A 65 3.53 -5.85 -6.17
C PHE A 65 2.36 -6.83 -6.28
N TYR A 66 2.22 -7.55 -7.40
CA TYR A 66 1.18 -8.57 -7.56
C TYR A 66 1.38 -9.82 -6.69
N LYS A 67 2.56 -9.96 -6.07
CA LYS A 67 2.90 -11.08 -5.18
C LYS A 67 2.90 -10.70 -3.70
N ILE A 68 2.45 -9.49 -3.36
CA ILE A 68 2.33 -9.09 -1.95
C ILE A 68 1.40 -10.09 -1.24
N ASP A 69 1.89 -10.63 -0.13
CA ASP A 69 1.09 -11.50 0.73
C ASP A 69 0.25 -10.64 1.67
N TYR A 70 -1.06 -10.68 1.47
CA TYR A 70 -2.03 -9.94 2.26
C TYR A 70 -2.59 -10.73 3.44
N THR A 71 -2.05 -11.91 3.77
CA THR A 71 -2.54 -12.76 4.88
C THR A 71 -2.59 -12.01 6.22
N LEU A 72 -1.68 -11.06 6.43
CA LEU A 72 -1.65 -10.22 7.63
C LEU A 72 -2.46 -8.91 7.50
N GLY A 73 -2.84 -8.52 6.28
CA GLY A 73 -3.75 -7.39 6.06
C GLY A 73 -5.16 -7.85 6.42
N ILE A 74 -5.80 -7.15 7.36
CA ILE A 74 -7.11 -7.53 7.91
C ILE A 74 -8.09 -7.76 6.74
N ASP A 75 -8.89 -8.83 6.80
CA ASP A 75 -10.06 -8.95 5.93
C ASP A 75 -11.03 -7.82 6.31
N ALA A 76 -11.08 -6.77 5.50
CA ALA A 76 -12.16 -5.78 5.57
C ALA A 76 -13.46 -6.37 4.97
N GLU A 77 -13.76 -7.62 5.31
CA GLU A 77 -15.01 -8.31 5.03
C GLU A 77 -15.62 -8.75 6.38
N ASP A 78 -16.45 -7.88 6.92
CA ASP A 78 -17.81 -8.22 7.39
C ASP A 78 -18.73 -7.03 7.10
#